data_AF-A0A851XN98-F1
#
_entry.id   AF-A0A851XN98-F1
#
_cell.length_a   1.000
_cell.length_b   1.000
_cell.length_c   1.000
_cell.angle_alpha   90.00
_cell.angle_beta   90.00
_cell.angle_gamma   90.00
#
_symmetry.space_group_name_H-M   'P 1'
#
loop_
_entity.id
_entity.type
_entity.pdbx_description
1 polymer ?
#
loop_
_entity_poly.entity_id
_entity_poly.type
_entity_poly.pdbx_seq_one_letter_code
_entity_poly.pdbx_strand_id
1 'polypeptide(L)'
;TGEKGFSKKVKLPSAKTGSWKTLSESSRQFLETVMDSIILSVLCQQRERKGDVQEHLNLLKERVLRCFRTLKVPPQKLGNLKNLSNLQMAEKQMLRANEEFLVRLQEEINEAKQSADRREENIQQLQYKIQVLKNQLEEDEKKAKKVFQENVSGALHLPELPKRSLQAPTLQ
;
A
#
# COMPACT_ATOMS: atom_id res chain seq x y z
N THR A 1 6.04 59.59 10.51
CA THR A 1 4.87 59.74 11.40
C THR A 1 3.63 59.26 10.66
N GLY A 2 3.11 58.07 11.04
CA GLY A 2 1.71 57.63 10.84
C GLY A 2 1.21 57.24 9.44
N GLU A 3 1.44 55.99 9.02
CA GLU A 3 0.63 55.34 7.99
C GLU A 3 -0.80 55.09 8.51
N LYS A 4 -1.80 55.77 7.94
CA LYS A 4 -3.22 55.46 8.14
C LYS A 4 -3.67 54.46 7.07
N GLY A 5 -3.71 53.18 7.43
CA GLY A 5 -4.37 52.14 6.63
C GLY A 5 -5.86 52.44 6.48
N PHE A 6 -6.29 52.87 5.29
CA PHE A 6 -7.71 52.99 4.97
C PHE A 6 -8.30 51.60 4.71
N SER A 7 -9.01 51.04 5.69
CA SER A 7 -9.86 49.87 5.49
C SER A 7 -11.01 50.21 4.54
N LYS A 8 -10.85 49.86 3.27
CA LYS A 8 -11.85 50.05 2.21
C LYS A 8 -13.07 49.16 2.49
N LYS A 9 -14.06 49.68 3.23
CA LYS A 9 -15.34 49.00 3.44
C LYS A 9 -16.10 48.94 2.12
N VAL A 10 -16.13 47.75 1.50
CA VAL A 10 -16.95 47.47 0.32
C VAL A 10 -18.42 47.54 0.76
N LYS A 11 -19.10 48.65 0.44
CA LYS A 11 -20.54 48.78 0.63
C LYS A 11 -21.23 47.90 -0.41
N LEU A 12 -21.76 46.77 0.02
CA LEU A 12 -22.62 45.95 -0.83
C LEU A 12 -23.90 46.74 -1.16
N PRO A 13 -24.38 46.72 -2.42
CA PRO A 13 -25.60 47.43 -2.81
C PRO A 13 -26.82 46.83 -2.09
N SER A 14 -27.65 47.68 -1.51
CA SER A 14 -28.82 47.34 -0.68
C SER A 14 -29.78 46.32 -1.33
N ALA A 15 -29.88 46.34 -2.67
CA ALA A 15 -30.69 45.39 -3.43
C ALA A 15 -30.22 43.93 -3.32
N LYS A 16 -28.91 43.69 -3.11
CA LYS A 16 -28.31 42.34 -3.01
C LYS A 16 -28.43 41.75 -1.60
N THR A 17 -28.63 42.60 -0.59
CA THR A 17 -28.89 42.22 0.81
C THR A 17 -30.38 41.99 1.09
N GLY A 18 -31.28 42.48 0.22
CA GLY A 18 -32.73 42.24 0.33
C GLY A 18 -33.15 40.79 0.13
N SER A 19 -32.36 39.98 -0.58
CA SER A 19 -32.61 38.54 -0.82
C SER A 19 -32.04 37.62 0.26
N TRP A 20 -31.40 38.17 1.30
CA TRP A 20 -30.77 37.39 2.36
C TRP A 20 -31.84 36.78 3.26
N LYS A 21 -31.72 35.47 3.48
CA LYS A 21 -32.63 34.71 4.33
C LYS A 21 -32.03 34.58 5.72
N THR A 22 -32.88 34.48 6.73
CA THR A 22 -32.44 34.08 8.06
C THR A 22 -31.83 32.68 8.00
N LEU A 23 -30.86 32.43 8.89
CA LEU A 23 -30.22 31.12 8.98
C LEU A 23 -31.28 30.02 9.20
N SER A 24 -31.15 28.89 8.48
CA SER A 24 -32.08 27.77 8.62
C SER A 24 -32.05 27.20 10.05
N GLU A 25 -33.13 26.54 10.45
CA GLU A 25 -33.19 25.90 11.77
C GLU A 25 -32.13 24.80 11.94
N SER A 26 -31.91 23.99 10.90
CA SER A 26 -30.90 22.92 10.90
C SER A 26 -29.48 23.47 11.09
N SER A 27 -29.14 24.57 10.44
CA SER A 27 -27.83 25.21 10.63
C SER A 27 -27.70 25.85 12.01
N ARG A 28 -28.79 26.37 12.59
CA ARG A 28 -28.79 26.89 13.97
C ARG A 28 -28.55 25.76 14.99
N GLN A 29 -29.25 24.64 14.86
CA GLN A 29 -29.06 23.46 15.72
C GLN A 29 -27.65 22.88 15.58
N PHE A 30 -27.10 22.84 14.37
CA PHE A 30 -25.72 22.42 14.16
C PHE A 30 -24.72 23.34 14.89
N LEU A 31 -24.83 24.67 14.71
CA LEU A 31 -23.96 25.62 15.39
C LEU A 31 -24.10 25.55 16.92
N GLU A 32 -25.32 25.30 17.41
CA GLU A 32 -25.57 25.05 18.83
C GLU A 32 -24.81 23.83 19.34
N THR A 33 -24.90 22.72 18.62
CA THR A 33 -24.19 21.47 18.97
C THR A 33 -22.68 21.65 18.96
N VAL A 34 -22.14 22.41 18.00
CA VAL A 34 -20.70 22.75 17.94
C VAL A 34 -20.30 23.58 19.16
N MET A 35 -21.11 24.56 19.55
CA MET A 35 -20.85 25.34 20.77
C MET A 35 -20.88 24.46 22.01
N ASP A 36 -21.84 23.55 22.15
CA ASP A 36 -21.90 22.61 23.27
C ASP A 36 -20.68 21.71 23.34
N SER A 37 -20.19 21.22 22.19
CA SER A 37 -18.96 20.44 22.09
C SER A 37 -17.72 21.25 22.52
N ILE A 38 -17.62 22.51 22.10
CA ILE A 38 -16.52 23.39 22.49
C ILE A 38 -16.57 23.69 23.99
N ILE A 39 -17.75 23.99 24.54
CA ILE A 39 -17.94 24.23 25.97
C ILE A 39 -17.50 23.00 26.76
N LEU A 40 -17.93 21.80 26.35
CA LEU A 40 -17.52 20.56 26.98
C LEU A 40 -16.00 20.37 26.94
N SER A 41 -15.38 20.60 25.78
CA SER A 41 -13.92 20.53 25.61
C SER A 41 -13.17 21.46 26.56
N VAL A 42 -13.62 22.72 26.67
CA VAL A 42 -13.01 23.72 27.58
C VAL A 42 -13.20 23.32 29.04
N LEU A 43 -14.37 22.81 29.43
CA LEU A 43 -14.64 22.36 30.80
C LEU A 43 -13.85 21.10 31.19
N CYS A 44 -13.58 20.22 30.23
CA CYS A 44 -12.70 19.06 30.42
C CYS A 44 -11.24 19.47 30.69
N GLN A 45 -10.78 20.56 30.06
CA GLN A 45 -9.42 21.07 30.22
C GLN A 45 -9.23 21.90 31.51
N GLN A 46 -10.31 22.42 32.09
CA GLN A 46 -10.25 23.16 33.35
C GLN A 46 -10.04 22.21 34.55
N ARG A 47 -9.12 22.57 35.46
CA ARG A 47 -8.85 21.86 36.71
C ARG A 47 -9.61 22.45 37.91
N GLU A 48 -9.91 23.75 37.91
CA GLU A 48 -10.57 24.48 39.02
C GLU A 48 -11.66 25.44 38.51
N ARG A 49 -12.60 25.87 39.38
CA ARG A 49 -13.67 26.85 39.04
C ARG A 49 -14.52 26.49 37.81
N LYS A 50 -14.80 25.19 37.61
CA LYS A 50 -15.62 24.69 36.49
C LYS A 50 -17.01 25.31 36.45
N GLY A 51 -17.63 25.54 37.61
CA GLY A 51 -18.96 26.15 37.71
C GLY A 51 -19.01 27.56 37.12
N ASP A 52 -18.13 28.46 37.58
CA ASP A 52 -18.06 29.84 37.10
C ASP A 52 -17.74 29.91 35.59
N VAL A 53 -16.85 29.04 35.11
CA VAL A 53 -16.49 28.97 33.69
C VAL A 53 -17.68 28.48 32.86
N GLN A 54 -18.39 27.45 33.34
CA GLN A 54 -19.59 26.94 32.67
C GLN A 54 -20.69 28.00 32.60
N GLU A 55 -20.92 28.76 33.67
CA GLU A 55 -21.92 29.83 33.68
C GLU A 55 -21.61 30.92 32.64
N HIS A 56 -20.35 31.39 32.59
CA HIS A 56 -19.93 32.38 31.60
C HIS A 56 -20.03 31.86 30.16
N LEU A 57 -19.65 30.60 29.94
CA LEU A 57 -19.73 29.96 28.63
C LEU A 57 -21.18 29.77 28.17
N ASN A 58 -22.09 29.41 29.07
CA ASN A 58 -23.52 29.30 28.78
C ASN A 58 -24.13 30.66 28.46
N LEU A 59 -23.76 31.72 29.19
CA LEU A 59 -24.20 33.08 28.88
C LEU A 59 -23.70 33.53 27.50
N LEU A 60 -22.46 33.17 27.15
CA LEU A 60 -21.91 33.44 25.82
C LEU A 60 -22.67 32.67 24.74
N LYS A 61 -22.94 31.36 24.95
CA LYS A 61 -23.76 30.52 24.05
C LYS A 61 -25.09 31.19 23.76
N GLU A 62 -25.83 31.60 24.79
CA GLU A 62 -27.15 32.24 24.63
C GLU A 62 -27.08 33.55 23.82
N ARG A 63 -26.06 34.38 24.05
CA ARG A 63 -25.86 35.63 23.29
C ARG A 63 -25.59 35.33 21.81
N VAL A 64 -24.72 34.37 21.53
CA VAL A 64 -24.35 33.98 20.16
C VAL A 64 -25.53 33.34 19.42
N LEU A 65 -26.29 32.46 20.07
CA LEU A 65 -27.51 31.87 19.51
C LEU A 65 -28.56 32.94 19.16
N ARG A 66 -28.71 33.96 20.00
CA ARG A 66 -29.59 35.11 19.71
C ARG A 66 -29.14 35.87 18.46
N CYS A 67 -27.83 36.04 18.26
CA CYS A 67 -27.31 36.63 17.03
C CYS A 67 -27.66 35.75 15.82
N PHE A 68 -27.52 34.43 15.90
CA PHE A 68 -27.85 33.53 14.79
C PHE A 68 -29.33 33.52 14.39
N ARG A 69 -30.25 33.85 15.31
CA ARG A 69 -31.68 34.00 14.98
C ARG A 69 -31.97 35.22 14.10
N THR A 70 -31.20 36.29 14.26
CA THR A 70 -31.39 37.55 13.52
C THR A 70 -30.41 37.72 12.36
N LEU A 71 -29.39 36.87 12.30
CA LEU A 71 -28.38 36.87 11.26
C LEU A 71 -29.00 36.53 9.91
N LYS A 72 -29.00 37.51 9.01
CA LYS A 72 -29.33 37.31 7.61
C LYS A 72 -28.10 36.81 6.88
N VAL A 73 -28.23 35.69 6.20
CA VAL A 73 -27.17 35.10 5.39
C VAL A 73 -27.59 35.09 3.93
N PRO A 74 -26.64 35.23 2.98
CA PRO A 74 -26.92 35.06 1.57
C PRO A 74 -27.62 33.72 1.34
N PRO A 75 -28.73 33.68 0.56
CA PRO A 75 -29.38 32.44 0.26
C PRO A 75 -28.38 31.59 -0.52
N GLN A 76 -28.02 30.43 0.04
CA GLN A 76 -27.10 29.49 -0.57
C GLN A 76 -27.61 29.14 -1.97
N LYS A 77 -27.03 29.76 -3.00
CA LYS A 77 -27.12 29.26 -4.37
C LYS A 77 -26.08 28.14 -4.51
N LEU A 78 -26.16 27.11 -3.67
CA LEU A 78 -25.32 25.92 -3.76
C LEU A 78 -25.90 24.95 -4.80
N GLY A 79 -25.89 25.37 -6.07
CA GLY A 79 -26.12 24.45 -7.20
C GLY A 79 -25.13 23.27 -7.18
N ASN A 80 -23.97 23.47 -6.55
CA ASN A 80 -22.86 22.52 -6.53
C ASN A 80 -23.08 21.33 -5.57
N LEU A 81 -23.98 21.41 -4.58
CA LEU A 81 -24.22 20.30 -3.65
C LEU A 81 -24.99 19.14 -4.28
N LYS A 82 -25.79 19.39 -5.32
CA LYS A 82 -26.45 18.32 -6.07
C LYS A 82 -25.43 17.36 -6.70
N ASN A 83 -24.27 17.89 -7.10
CA ASN A 83 -23.18 17.10 -7.65
C ASN A 83 -22.38 16.36 -6.57
N LEU A 84 -22.46 16.78 -5.30
CA LEU A 84 -21.71 16.17 -4.20
C LEU A 84 -22.24 14.77 -3.88
N SER A 85 -23.57 14.58 -3.89
CA SER A 85 -24.18 13.24 -3.70
C SER A 85 -23.75 12.26 -4.81
N ASN A 86 -23.78 12.71 -6.06
CA ASN A 86 -23.34 11.90 -7.19
C ASN A 86 -21.83 11.59 -7.12
N LEU A 87 -21.02 12.57 -6.74
CA LEU A 87 -19.59 12.39 -6.53
C LEU A 87 -19.32 11.38 -5.41
N GLN A 88 -20.03 11.49 -4.29
CA GLN A 88 -19.92 10.56 -3.17
C GLN A 88 -20.31 9.12 -3.56
N MET A 89 -21.37 8.97 -4.37
CA MET A 89 -21.79 7.66 -4.88
C MET A 89 -20.74 7.05 -5.83
N ALA A 90 -20.18 7.86 -6.73
CA ALA A 90 -19.12 7.43 -7.64
C ALA A 90 -17.85 7.03 -6.86
N GLU A 91 -17.45 7.82 -5.87
CA GLU A 91 -16.32 7.53 -4.99
C GLU A 91 -16.52 6.22 -4.21
N LYS A 92 -17.71 6.00 -3.65
CA LYS A 92 -18.05 4.73 -2.99
C LYS A 92 -18.02 3.53 -3.94
N GLN A 93 -18.46 3.71 -5.17
CA GLN A 93 -18.41 2.64 -6.18
C GLN A 93 -16.98 2.31 -6.57
N MET A 94 -16.15 3.34 -6.78
CA MET A 94 -14.72 3.17 -7.06
C MET A 94 -14.00 2.50 -5.90
N LEU A 95 -14.32 2.87 -4.66
CA LEU A 95 -13.77 2.24 -3.46
C LEU A 95 -14.08 0.74 -3.42
N ARG A 96 -15.34 0.34 -3.63
CA ARG A 96 -15.73 -1.07 -3.68
C ARG A 96 -14.99 -1.85 -4.77
N ALA A 97 -14.91 -1.28 -5.97
CA ALA A 97 -14.18 -1.90 -7.07
C ALA A 97 -12.69 -2.07 -6.77
N ASN A 98 -12.07 -1.08 -6.11
CA ASN A 98 -10.68 -1.16 -5.67
C ASN A 98 -10.48 -2.23 -4.59
N GLU A 99 -11.41 -2.35 -3.63
CA GLU A 99 -11.36 -3.42 -2.61
C GLU A 99 -11.44 -4.80 -3.26
N GLU A 100 -12.37 -5.02 -4.20
CA GLU A 100 -12.46 -6.28 -4.96
C GLU A 100 -11.19 -6.56 -5.76
N PHE A 101 -10.61 -5.54 -6.39
CA PHE A 101 -9.37 -5.67 -7.14
C PHE A 101 -8.17 -6.01 -6.24
N LEU A 102 -8.09 -5.41 -5.05
CA LEU A 102 -7.05 -5.73 -4.07
C LEU A 102 -7.13 -7.19 -3.61
N VAL A 103 -8.34 -7.73 -3.40
CA VAL A 103 -8.53 -9.14 -3.06
C VAL A 103 -8.01 -10.04 -4.19
N ARG A 104 -8.38 -9.76 -5.44
CA ARG A 104 -7.89 -10.52 -6.61
C ARG A 104 -6.37 -10.47 -6.75
N LEU A 105 -5.76 -9.30 -6.59
CA LEU A 105 -4.31 -9.17 -6.61
C LEU A 105 -3.64 -10.00 -5.51
N GLN A 106 -4.24 -10.04 -4.31
CA GLN A 106 -3.71 -10.83 -3.21
C GLN A 106 -3.82 -12.35 -3.49
N GLU A 107 -4.89 -12.79 -4.16
CA GLU A 107 -5.05 -14.17 -4.64
C GLU A 107 -3.97 -14.52 -5.67
N GLU A 108 -3.79 -13.67 -6.70
CA GLU A 108 -2.75 -13.87 -7.73
C GLU A 108 -1.33 -13.93 -7.13
N ILE A 109 -1.03 -13.06 -6.16
CA ILE A 109 0.26 -13.10 -5.43
C ILE A 109 0.44 -14.42 -4.68
N ASN A 110 -0.61 -14.90 -4.02
CA ASN A 110 -0.55 -16.16 -3.27
C ASN A 110 -0.36 -17.37 -4.21
N GLU A 111 -1.04 -17.38 -5.36
CA GLU A 111 -0.84 -18.41 -6.38
C GLU A 111 0.57 -18.39 -6.97
N ALA A 112 1.07 -17.20 -7.31
CA ALA A 112 2.43 -17.01 -7.81
C ALA A 112 3.47 -17.47 -6.79
N LYS A 113 3.27 -17.15 -5.50
CA LYS A 113 4.12 -17.61 -4.40
C LYS A 113 4.12 -19.13 -4.29
N GLN A 114 2.94 -19.76 -4.26
CA GLN A 114 2.84 -21.22 -4.18
C GLN A 114 3.50 -21.89 -5.39
N SER A 115 3.36 -21.31 -6.58
CA SER A 115 4.04 -21.79 -7.79
C SER A 115 5.56 -21.68 -7.68
N ALA A 116 6.07 -20.58 -7.12
CA ALA A 116 7.50 -20.39 -6.86
C ALA A 116 8.02 -21.41 -5.84
N ASP A 117 7.32 -21.61 -4.73
CA ASP A 117 7.70 -22.59 -3.69
C ASP A 117 7.81 -24.01 -4.28
N ARG A 118 6.82 -24.44 -5.09
CA ARG A 118 6.87 -25.74 -5.78
C ARG A 118 8.03 -25.85 -6.77
N ARG A 119 8.38 -24.76 -7.46
CA ARG A 119 9.55 -24.75 -8.37
C ARG A 119 10.85 -24.87 -7.59
N GLU A 120 10.96 -24.19 -6.46
CA GLU A 120 12.11 -24.27 -5.57
C GLU A 120 12.32 -25.70 -5.04
N GLU A 121 11.26 -26.35 -4.58
CA GLU A 121 11.31 -27.77 -4.17
C GLU A 121 11.80 -28.68 -5.31
N ASN A 122 11.30 -28.47 -6.54
CA ASN A 122 11.75 -29.23 -7.71
C ASN A 122 13.23 -28.98 -8.04
N ILE A 123 13.70 -27.74 -7.93
CA ILE A 123 15.11 -27.39 -8.14
C ILE A 123 15.99 -28.14 -7.14
N GLN A 124 15.62 -28.13 -5.85
CA GLN A 124 16.36 -28.82 -4.80
C GLN A 124 16.41 -30.34 -5.03
N GLN A 125 15.28 -30.95 -5.43
CA GLN A 125 15.24 -32.37 -5.78
C GLN A 125 16.14 -32.72 -6.97
N LEU A 126 16.15 -31.88 -8.00
CA LEU A 126 17.01 -32.07 -9.18
C LEU A 126 18.48 -31.91 -8.83
N GLN A 127 18.84 -30.91 -8.01
CA GLN A 127 20.21 -30.72 -7.52
C GLN A 127 20.70 -31.95 -6.75
N TYR A 128 19.86 -32.51 -5.86
CA TYR A 128 20.19 -33.74 -5.14
C TYR A 128 20.43 -34.92 -6.10
N LYS A 129 19.54 -35.13 -7.08
CA LYS A 129 19.70 -36.18 -8.10
C LYS A 129 21.00 -36.02 -8.90
N ILE A 130 21.32 -34.79 -9.32
CA ILE A 130 22.57 -34.48 -10.03
C ILE A 130 23.78 -34.84 -9.15
N GLN A 131 23.75 -34.50 -7.86
CA GLN A 131 24.84 -34.82 -6.93
C GLN A 131 25.03 -36.33 -6.77
N VAL A 132 23.94 -37.09 -6.61
CA VAL A 132 24.00 -38.56 -6.51
C VAL A 132 24.58 -39.18 -7.79
N LEU A 133 24.09 -38.75 -8.96
CA LEU A 133 24.58 -39.25 -10.24
C LEU A 133 26.06 -38.90 -10.47
N LYS A 134 26.48 -37.71 -10.04
CA LYS A 134 27.89 -37.29 -10.10
C LYS A 134 28.79 -38.20 -9.27
N ASN A 135 28.38 -38.54 -8.05
CA ASN A 135 29.12 -39.47 -7.19
C ASN A 135 29.19 -40.88 -7.81
N GLN A 136 28.07 -41.37 -8.36
CA GLN A 136 28.03 -42.68 -9.02
C GLN A 136 28.96 -42.73 -10.24
N LEU A 137 28.95 -41.68 -11.06
CA LEU A 137 29.82 -41.56 -12.23
C LEU A 137 31.30 -41.56 -11.82
N GLU A 138 31.65 -40.85 -10.75
CA GLU A 138 33.03 -40.83 -10.23
C GLU A 138 33.49 -42.23 -9.77
N GLU A 139 32.63 -42.98 -9.08
CA GLU A 139 32.94 -44.34 -8.64
C GLU A 139 33.07 -45.32 -9.81
N ASP A 140 32.20 -45.21 -10.82
CA ASP A 140 32.29 -46.05 -12.01
C ASP A 140 33.51 -45.70 -12.87
N GLU A 141 33.92 -44.44 -12.93
CA GLU A 141 35.18 -44.02 -13.55
C GLU A 141 36.40 -44.58 -12.79
N LYS A 142 36.39 -44.57 -11.45
CA LYS A 142 37.44 -45.21 -10.62
C LYS A 142 37.53 -46.71 -10.89
N LYS A 143 36.40 -47.42 -10.95
CA LYS A 143 36.36 -48.86 -11.28
C LYS A 143 36.91 -49.12 -12.69
N ALA A 144 36.47 -48.35 -13.68
CA ALA A 144 36.96 -48.48 -15.05
C ALA A 144 38.48 -48.28 -15.13
N LYS A 145 39.01 -47.23 -14.47
CA LYS A 145 40.46 -46.98 -14.41
C LYS A 145 41.25 -48.16 -13.82
N LYS A 146 40.73 -48.83 -12.78
CA LYS A 146 41.37 -50.03 -12.21
C LYS A 146 41.43 -51.18 -13.22
N VAL A 147 40.33 -51.46 -13.92
CA VAL A 147 40.28 -52.50 -14.98
C VAL A 147 41.28 -52.17 -16.10
N PHE A 148 41.38 -50.91 -16.52
CA PHE A 148 42.35 -50.52 -17.54
C PHE A 148 43.80 -50.58 -17.05
N GLN A 149 44.06 -50.34 -15.75
CA GLN A 149 45.40 -50.43 -15.16
C GLN A 149 45.86 -51.88 -14.93
N GLU A 150 44.98 -52.80 -14.52
CA GLU A 150 45.32 -54.23 -14.40
C GLU A 150 45.76 -54.84 -15.74
N ASN A 151 45.26 -54.30 -16.86
CA ASN A 151 45.64 -54.74 -18.21
C ASN A 151 46.97 -54.18 -18.73
N VAL A 152 47.67 -53.32 -17.96
CA VAL A 152 49.00 -52.79 -18.35
C VAL A 152 50.10 -53.83 -18.13
N SER A 153 49.88 -54.83 -17.26
CA SER A 153 50.71 -56.04 -17.18
C SER A 153 50.12 -57.12 -18.08
N GLY A 154 50.17 -56.92 -19.40
CA GLY A 154 49.87 -57.95 -20.40
C GLY A 154 48.54 -58.67 -20.18
N ALA A 155 47.45 -58.11 -20.70
CA ALA A 155 46.14 -58.78 -20.78
C ALA A 155 46.19 -60.20 -21.36
N LEU A 156 47.28 -60.51 -22.05
CA LEU A 156 47.76 -61.86 -22.33
C LEU A 156 49.17 -61.89 -21.71
N HIS A 157 49.46 -62.77 -20.75
CA HIS A 157 50.81 -63.00 -20.21
C HIS A 157 51.75 -63.53 -21.32
N LEU A 158 52.00 -62.72 -22.33
CA LEU A 158 52.73 -63.08 -23.53
C LEU A 158 54.17 -62.60 -23.38
N PRO A 159 55.14 -63.48 -23.67
CA PRO A 159 56.53 -63.08 -23.78
C PRO A 159 56.68 -61.95 -24.80
N GLU A 160 57.50 -60.95 -24.51
CA GLU A 160 57.82 -59.89 -25.47
C GLU A 160 58.38 -60.50 -26.76
N LEU A 161 57.77 -60.16 -27.90
CA LEU A 161 58.19 -60.69 -29.19
C LEU A 161 59.57 -60.11 -29.60
N PRO A 162 60.48 -60.94 -30.14
CA PRO A 162 61.80 -60.49 -30.55
C PRO A 162 61.73 -59.39 -31.64
N LYS A 163 62.49 -58.31 -31.45
CA LYS A 163 62.56 -57.11 -32.32
C LYS A 163 62.92 -57.35 -33.79
N ARG A 164 63.21 -58.60 -34.18
CA ARG A 164 63.60 -58.99 -35.55
C ARG A 164 62.40 -59.27 -36.46
N SER A 165 61.18 -59.32 -35.93
CA SER A 165 59.98 -59.64 -36.72
C SER A 165 59.33 -58.44 -37.43
N LEU A 166 59.78 -57.20 -37.19
CA LEU A 166 59.07 -55.99 -37.61
C LEU A 166 59.71 -55.27 -38.83
N GLN A 167 60.68 -55.88 -39.50
CA GLN A 167 61.28 -55.29 -40.69
C GLN A 167 60.55 -55.79 -41.94
N ALA A 168 59.46 -55.11 -42.32
CA ALA A 168 58.84 -55.32 -43.62
C ALA A 168 59.67 -54.61 -44.71
N PRO A 169 59.94 -55.26 -45.87
CA PRO A 169 60.66 -54.62 -46.97
C PRO A 169 59.80 -53.49 -47.56
N THR A 170 60.36 -52.29 -47.66
CA THR A 170 59.72 -51.19 -48.39
C THR A 170 60.00 -51.39 -49.89
N LEU A 171 58.95 -51.55 -50.70
CA LEU A 171 59.07 -51.61 -52.15
C LEU A 171 59.30 -50.19 -52.69
N GLN A 172 60.37 -50.00 -53.45
CA GLN A 172 60.72 -48.76 -54.17
C GLN A 172 59.93 -48.63 -55.47
#